data_AF-A0AAF0Q8R1-F1
#
_entry.id   AF-A0AAF0Q8R1-F1
#
_cell.length_a   1.000
_cell.length_b   1.000
_cell.length_c   1.000
_cell.angle_alpha   90.00
_cell.angle_beta   90.00
_cell.angle_gamma   90.00
#
_symmetry.space_group_name_H-M   'P 1'
#
loop_
_entity.id
_entity.type
_entity.pdbx_description
1 polymer ?
#
loop_
_entity_poly.entity_id
_entity_poly.type
_entity_poly.pdbx_seq_one_letter_code
_entity_poly.pdbx_strand_id
1 'polypeptide(L)'
;MPGKITVALTSWEHAGLLAKNRGRWRIVPTSIWWTIWKERNSRCFESIENSMRQIKLNCILLLCFWCNQLLLNDPVSIIDVLDSL
;
A
#
# COMPACT_ATOMS: atom_id res chain seq x y z
N MET A 1 6.40 -7.14 -17.79
CA MET A 1 5.89 -7.52 -16.45
C MET A 1 6.70 -8.69 -15.93
N PRO A 2 7.17 -8.70 -14.67
CA PRO A 2 7.87 -9.85 -14.12
C PRO A 2 6.92 -11.06 -14.06
N GLY A 3 7.32 -12.19 -14.65
CA GLY A 3 6.52 -13.42 -14.69
C GLY A 3 6.47 -14.20 -13.38
N LYS A 4 7.24 -13.77 -12.35
CA LYS A 4 7.30 -14.39 -11.03
C LYS A 4 7.26 -13.32 -9.95
N ILE A 5 6.52 -13.59 -8.86
CA ILE A 5 6.42 -12.70 -7.70
C ILE A 5 7.77 -12.43 -7.04
N THR A 6 8.67 -13.41 -7.02
CA THR A 6 10.03 -13.27 -6.48
C THR A 6 10.85 -12.23 -7.24
N VAL A 7 10.75 -12.20 -8.56
CA VAL A 7 11.41 -11.19 -9.39
C VAL A 7 10.83 -9.81 -9.10
N ALA A 8 9.51 -9.69 -8.99
CA ALA A 8 8.86 -8.41 -8.65
C ALA A 8 9.31 -7.88 -7.28
N LEU A 9 9.31 -8.73 -6.25
CA LEU A 9 9.71 -8.36 -4.88
C LEU A 9 11.21 -8.04 -4.78
N THR A 10 12.07 -8.80 -5.45
CA THR A 10 13.51 -8.51 -5.48
C THR A 10 13.80 -7.19 -6.21
N SER A 11 13.16 -6.92 -7.35
CA SER A 11 13.29 -5.61 -8.02
C SER A 11 12.80 -4.47 -7.14
N TRP A 12 11.68 -4.66 -6.42
CA TRP A 12 11.18 -3.67 -5.47
C TRP A 12 12.17 -3.39 -4.34
N GLU A 13 12.72 -4.45 -3.74
CA GLU A 13 13.71 -4.34 -2.67
C GLU A 13 14.96 -3.58 -3.12
N HIS A 14 15.43 -3.84 -4.35
CA HIS A 14 16.57 -3.12 -4.95
C HIS A 14 16.26 -1.63 -5.16
N ALA A 15 15.05 -1.30 -5.65
CA ALA A 15 14.64 0.09 -5.80
C ALA A 15 14.61 0.85 -4.46
N GLY A 16 14.39 0.14 -3.35
CA GLY A 16 14.38 0.70 -2.00
C GLY A 16 15.71 0.69 -1.27
N LEU A 17 16.84 0.46 -1.93
CA LEU A 17 18.16 0.47 -1.27
C LEU A 17 18.48 1.83 -0.64
N LEU A 18 18.06 2.92 -1.28
CA LEU A 18 18.25 4.29 -0.81
C LEU A 18 17.06 4.84 -0.01
N ALA A 19 16.06 4.01 0.29
CA ALA A 19 14.89 4.45 1.03
C ALA A 19 15.27 4.80 2.48
N LYS A 20 14.90 6.01 2.93
CA LYS A 20 15.13 6.50 4.31
C LYS A 20 14.63 5.52 5.38
N ASN A 21 13.53 4.80 5.10
CA ASN A 21 13.02 3.75 5.96
C ASN A 21 12.69 2.50 5.13
N ARG A 22 13.59 1.51 5.14
CA ARG A 22 13.41 0.26 4.38
C ARG A 22 12.24 -0.59 4.89
N GLY A 23 11.89 -0.49 6.18
CA GLY A 23 10.73 -1.17 6.74
C GLY A 23 9.43 -0.69 6.11
N ARG A 24 9.23 0.64 6.03
CA ARG A 24 8.08 1.25 5.34
C ARG A 24 8.08 0.94 3.85
N TRP A 25 9.25 0.99 3.20
CA TRP A 25 9.38 0.66 1.78
C TRP A 25 8.89 -0.76 1.45
N ARG A 26 9.19 -1.73 2.32
CA ARG A 26 8.78 -3.13 2.16
C ARG A 26 7.28 -3.36 2.34
N ILE A 27 6.55 -2.43 2.97
CA ILE A 27 5.10 -2.55 3.14
C ILE A 27 4.35 -2.19 1.86
N VAL A 28 4.90 -1.30 1.03
CA VAL A 28 4.22 -0.77 -0.15
C VAL A 28 3.68 -1.86 -1.09
N PRO A 29 4.45 -2.91 -1.48
CA PRO A 29 3.93 -3.96 -2.35
C PRO A 29 2.75 -4.71 -1.73
N THR A 30 2.82 -4.99 -0.42
CA THR A 30 1.75 -5.66 0.32
C THR A 30 0.48 -4.81 0.35
N SER A 31 0.60 -3.49 0.58
CA SER A 31 -0.56 -2.58 0.54
C SER A 31 -1.22 -2.54 -0.83
N ILE A 32 -0.43 -2.47 -1.91
CA ILE A 32 -0.94 -2.50 -3.28
C ILE A 32 -1.65 -3.82 -3.56
N TRP A 33 -0.99 -4.95 -3.26
CA TRP A 33 -1.52 -6.29 -3.53
C TRP A 33 -2.83 -6.53 -2.80
N TRP A 34 -2.87 -6.20 -1.50
CA TRP A 34 -4.06 -6.37 -0.68
C TRP A 34 -5.22 -5.50 -1.15
N THR A 35 -4.94 -4.26 -1.56
CA THR A 35 -5.96 -3.34 -2.07
C THR A 35 -6.58 -3.86 -3.37
N ILE A 36 -5.74 -4.33 -4.31
CA ILE A 36 -6.19 -4.91 -5.58
C ILE A 36 -6.98 -6.20 -5.32
N TRP A 37 -6.50 -7.07 -4.44
CA TRP A 37 -7.20 -8.30 -4.09
C TRP A 37 -8.59 -8.03 -3.51
N LYS A 38 -8.68 -7.08 -2.57
CA LYS A 38 -9.96 -6.67 -1.96
C LYS A 38 -10.93 -6.09 -3.00
N GLU A 39 -10.45 -5.18 -3.85
CA GLU A 39 -11.29 -4.60 -4.91
C GLU A 39 -11.79 -5.67 -5.90
N ARG A 40 -10.92 -6.58 -6.33
CA ARG A 40 -11.31 -7.67 -7.23
C ARG A 40 -12.37 -8.57 -6.61
N ASN A 41 -12.22 -8.93 -5.34
CA ASN A 41 -13.20 -9.76 -4.66
C ASN A 41 -14.53 -9.04 -4.47
N SER A 42 -14.51 -7.76 -4.09
CA SER A 42 -15.73 -6.97 -3.92
C SER A 42 -16.50 -6.84 -5.25
N ARG A 43 -15.80 -6.64 -6.37
CA ARG A 43 -16.42 -6.65 -7.71
C ARG A 43 -17.02 -8.02 -8.06
N CYS A 44 -16.28 -9.11 -7.82
CA CYS A 44 -16.70 -10.45 -8.23
C CYS A 44 -17.80 -11.06 -7.36
N PHE A 45 -17.79 -10.79 -6.05
CA PHE A 45 -18.64 -11.49 -5.07
C PHE A 45 -19.68 -10.58 -4.42
N GLU A 46 -19.48 -9.26 -4.42
CA GLU A 46 -20.38 -8.30 -3.77
C GLU A 46 -21.01 -7.33 -4.77
N SER A 47 -20.59 -7.35 -6.04
CA SER A 47 -21.02 -6.41 -7.09
C SER A 47 -20.76 -4.94 -6.74
N ILE A 48 -19.79 -4.67 -5.85
CA ILE A 48 -19.38 -3.32 -5.47
C ILE A 48 -18.15 -2.96 -6.29
N GLU A 49 -18.20 -1.78 -6.93
CA GLU A 49 -17.12 -1.23 -7.72
C GLU A 49 -16.72 0.14 -7.19
N ASN A 50 -15.48 0.27 -6.73
CA ASN A 50 -14.94 1.55 -6.31
C ASN A 50 -14.35 2.31 -7.51
N SER A 51 -14.49 3.63 -7.48
CA SER A 51 -13.77 4.51 -8.41
C SER A 51 -12.25 4.38 -8.24
N MET A 52 -11.50 4.69 -9.30
CA MET A 52 -10.03 4.71 -9.24
C MET A 52 -9.49 5.60 -8.11
N ARG A 53 -10.16 6.72 -7.81
CA ARG A 53 -9.80 7.61 -6.70
C ARG A 53 -9.95 6.89 -5.35
N GLN A 54 -11.06 6.20 -5.14
CA GLN A 54 -11.30 5.43 -3.91
C GLN A 54 -10.29 4.29 -3.75
N ILE A 55 -9.97 3.57 -4.83
CA ILE A 55 -8.97 2.50 -4.79
C ILE A 55 -7.59 3.04 -4.37
N LYS A 56 -7.17 4.18 -4.94
CA LYS A 56 -5.92 4.85 -4.55
C LYS A 56 -5.94 5.28 -3.08
N LEU A 57 -7.02 5.91 -2.64
CA LEU A 57 -7.18 6.35 -1.25
C LEU A 57 -7.13 5.16 -0.28
N ASN A 58 -7.83 4.07 -0.59
CA ASN A 58 -7.81 2.84 0.20
C ASN A 58 -6.39 2.25 0.30
N CYS A 59 -5.61 2.29 -0.78
CA CYS A 59 -4.21 1.84 -0.77
C CYS A 59 -3.33 2.70 0.14
N ILE A 60 -3.49 4.02 0.09
CA ILE A 60 -2.73 4.97 0.92
C ILE A 60 -3.11 4.81 2.39
N LEU A 61 -4.40 4.76 2.70
CA LEU A 61 -4.89 4.54 4.07
C LEU A 61 -4.37 3.22 4.64
N LEU A 62 -4.35 2.15 3.83
CA LEU A 62 -3.80 0.86 4.24
C LEU A 62 -2.29 0.94 4.50
N LEU A 63 -1.54 1.60 3.62
CA LEU A 63 -0.11 1.84 3.82
C LEU A 63 0.16 2.64 5.09
N CYS A 64 -0.59 3.73 5.31
CA CYS A 64 -0.52 4.52 6.54
C CYS A 64 -0.84 3.65 7.76
N PHE A 65 -1.91 2.88 7.74
CA PHE A 65 -2.28 1.99 8.84
C PHE A 65 -1.13 1.04 9.23
N TRP A 66 -0.55 0.32 8.27
CA TRP A 66 0.58 -0.59 8.53
C TRP A 66 1.86 0.14 8.94
N CYS A 67 2.13 1.31 8.35
CA CYS A 67 3.27 2.14 8.76
C CYS A 67 3.09 2.72 10.17
N ASN A 68 1.85 2.95 10.62
CA ASN A 68 1.55 3.49 11.95
C ASN A 68 1.42 2.41 13.02
N GLN A 69 1.06 1.18 12.67
CA GLN A 69 1.27 0.04 13.56
C GLN A 69 2.76 -0.16 13.89
N LEU A 70 3.67 0.20 12.97
CA LEU A 70 5.12 0.30 13.27
C LEU A 70 5.50 1.56 14.07
N LEU A 71 4.57 2.52 14.24
CA LEU A 71 4.78 3.86 14.80
C LEU A 71 3.90 4.11 16.02
N LEU A 72 3.63 3.12 16.88
CA LEU A 72 2.96 3.31 18.19
C LEU A 72 3.68 4.32 19.14
N ASN A 73 4.60 5.13 18.63
CA ASN A 73 5.23 6.27 19.27
C ASN A 73 4.83 7.66 18.71
N ASP A 74 4.09 7.81 17.59
CA ASP A 74 3.71 9.16 17.11
C ASP A 74 2.49 9.25 16.14
N PRO A 75 1.29 9.70 16.58
CA PRO A 75 0.04 9.64 15.80
C PRO A 75 -0.17 10.77 14.76
N VAL A 76 0.69 11.78 14.68
CA VAL A 76 0.45 12.99 13.86
C VAL A 76 0.55 12.74 12.34
N SER A 77 1.20 11.66 11.92
CA SER A 77 1.63 11.46 10.52
C SER A 77 0.52 11.17 9.49
N ILE A 78 -0.71 10.81 9.87
CA ILE A 78 -1.75 10.38 8.89
C ILE A 78 -2.49 11.58 8.30
N ILE A 79 -2.83 12.57 9.12
CA ILE A 79 -3.66 13.71 8.71
C ILE A 79 -2.89 14.55 7.67
N ASP A 80 -1.60 14.80 7.91
CA ASP A 80 -0.73 15.52 6.98
C ASP A 80 -0.62 14.85 5.59
N VAL A 81 -0.70 13.52 5.53
CA VAL A 81 -0.65 12.77 4.25
C VAL A 81 -1.98 12.85 3.52
N LEU A 82 -3.09 12.96 4.25
CA LEU A 82 -4.42 13.10 3.67
C LEU A 82 -4.69 14.53 3.20
N ASP A 83 -4.19 15.53 3.93
CA ASP A 83 -4.33 16.95 3.59
C ASP A 83 -3.45 17.36 2.39
N SER A 84 -2.46 16.54 2.02
CA SER A 84 -1.56 16.80 0.87
C SER A 84 -2.00 16.13 -0.44
N LEU A 85 -3.18 15.49 -0.47
CA LEU A 85 -3.76 14.81 -1.65
C LEU A 85 -4.93 15.58 -2.26
#